data_AF-A0A5C6MHI7-F1
#
_entry.id   AF-A0A5C6MHI7-F1
#
_cell.length_a   1.000
_cell.length_b   1.000
_cell.length_c   1.000
_cell.angle_alpha   90.00
_cell.angle_beta   90.00
_cell.angle_gamma   90.00
#
_symmetry.space_group_name_H-M   'P 1'
#
loop_
_entity.id
_entity.type
_entity.pdbx_description
1 polymer ?
#
loop_
_entity_poly.entity_id
_entity_poly.type
_entity_poly.pdbx_seq_one_letter_code
_entity_poly.pdbx_strand_id
1 'polypeptide(L)'
;ASAGRPLPVLMFQSESEFQAYASRIHPETGFEGVPGFYSVRDNLVLVVDLTGDRSLRDVSAVRKKLADRPLQVATVVHEAVHQLSFNSGLQQRFADFPVWYSEGLSLYFEPPAERSAVLWSRPGQVSPRHHPEFVRLVRDETLPVPLSDLLVNDNAFQSADAAVAAYAESWGLVSYLVKKKPLEFAEYARRLQRLQPLQAVTGSARQQMFTEAIGETPAELSGRLIPWVRRLRVAR
;
A
#
# COMPACT_ATOMS: atom_id res chain seq x y z
N ALA A 1 -9.99 -16.99 -13.54
CA ALA A 1 -9.33 -15.74 -13.92
C ALA A 1 -10.26 -14.99 -14.87
N SER A 2 -10.90 -13.89 -14.44
CA SER A 2 -11.71 -13.10 -15.38
C SER A 2 -10.78 -12.22 -16.20
N ALA A 3 -10.64 -12.54 -17.49
CA ALA A 3 -10.14 -11.59 -18.47
C ALA A 3 -11.06 -10.36 -18.51
N GLY A 4 -10.48 -9.15 -18.57
CA GLY A 4 -11.16 -7.99 -19.17
C GLY A 4 -11.85 -6.97 -18.25
N ARG A 5 -11.48 -6.84 -16.97
CA ARG A 5 -11.91 -5.63 -16.22
C ARG A 5 -11.10 -4.42 -16.71
N PRO A 6 -11.74 -3.29 -17.08
CA PRO A 6 -11.01 -2.11 -17.51
C PRO A 6 -10.15 -1.59 -16.35
N LEU A 7 -8.99 -1.05 -16.70
CA LEU A 7 -8.05 -0.39 -15.81
C LEU A 7 -8.07 1.13 -16.09
N PRO A 8 -9.20 1.84 -15.82
CA PRO A 8 -9.27 3.24 -16.15
C PRO A 8 -8.36 4.05 -15.23
N VAL A 9 -7.69 5.03 -15.83
CA VAL A 9 -6.84 6.01 -15.16
C VAL A 9 -7.29 7.39 -15.65
N LEU A 10 -7.69 8.27 -14.72
CA LEU A 10 -7.92 9.68 -15.00
C LEU A 10 -6.70 10.47 -14.54
N MET A 11 -6.07 11.17 -15.49
CA MET A 11 -4.95 12.06 -15.22
C MET A 11 -5.43 13.51 -15.30
N PHE A 12 -5.26 14.25 -14.20
CA PHE A 12 -5.68 15.63 -14.07
C PHE A 12 -4.53 16.58 -14.38
N GLN A 13 -4.83 17.73 -14.99
CA GLN A 13 -3.80 18.69 -15.36
C GLN A 13 -3.26 19.45 -14.14
N SER A 14 -4.10 19.68 -13.14
CA SER A 14 -3.73 20.37 -11.91
C SER A 14 -4.28 19.66 -10.68
N GLU A 15 -3.66 19.94 -9.54
CA GLU A 15 -4.17 19.51 -8.24
C GLU A 15 -5.58 20.06 -7.98
N SER A 16 -5.86 21.32 -8.35
CA SER A 16 -7.18 21.92 -8.15
C SER A 16 -8.31 21.18 -8.90
N GLU A 17 -8.07 20.75 -10.14
CA GLU A 17 -9.04 19.96 -10.92
C GLU A 17 -9.23 18.58 -10.32
N PHE A 18 -8.12 17.94 -9.90
CA PHE A 18 -8.16 16.68 -9.18
C PHE A 18 -8.99 16.77 -7.91
N GLN A 19 -8.72 17.76 -7.04
CA GLN A 19 -9.45 17.98 -5.79
C GLN A 19 -10.94 18.21 -6.06
N ALA A 20 -11.27 19.10 -7.01
CA ALA A 20 -12.67 19.39 -7.36
C ALA A 20 -13.41 18.13 -7.86
N TYR A 21 -12.75 17.30 -8.67
CA TYR A 21 -13.36 16.04 -9.13
C TYR A 21 -13.47 15.02 -8.01
N ALA A 22 -12.40 14.82 -7.23
CA ALA A 22 -12.31 13.85 -6.15
C ALA A 22 -13.35 14.13 -5.07
N SER A 23 -13.46 15.37 -4.58
CA SER A 23 -14.48 15.76 -3.60
C SER A 23 -15.90 15.63 -4.13
N ARG A 24 -16.12 15.75 -5.45
CA ARG A 24 -17.45 15.57 -6.04
C ARG A 24 -17.87 14.10 -6.09
N ILE A 25 -16.93 13.19 -6.38
CA ILE A 25 -17.23 11.76 -6.40
C ILE A 25 -17.20 11.16 -4.99
N HIS A 26 -16.34 11.63 -4.09
CA HIS A 26 -16.19 11.13 -2.72
C HIS A 26 -16.31 12.28 -1.70
N PRO A 27 -17.52 12.85 -1.52
CA PRO A 27 -17.73 13.99 -0.61
C PRO A 27 -17.44 13.65 0.86
N GLU A 28 -17.40 12.36 1.22
CA GLU A 28 -17.09 11.86 2.55
C GLU A 28 -15.59 11.85 2.89
N THR A 29 -14.71 12.13 1.92
CA THR A 29 -13.25 12.00 2.07
C THR A 29 -12.54 13.33 1.77
N GLY A 30 -11.62 13.73 2.65
CA GLY A 30 -10.69 14.82 2.39
C GLY A 30 -9.49 14.33 1.57
N PHE A 31 -9.19 15.00 0.46
CA PHE A 31 -8.09 14.63 -0.45
C PHE A 31 -6.90 15.60 -0.39
N GLU A 32 -6.87 16.51 0.59
CA GLU A 32 -5.82 17.52 0.74
C GLU A 32 -4.43 16.87 0.79
N GLY A 33 -3.53 17.29 -0.10
CA GLY A 33 -2.17 16.76 -0.19
C GLY A 33 -2.06 15.32 -0.71
N VAL A 34 -3.15 14.71 -1.20
CA VAL A 34 -3.15 13.37 -1.80
C VAL A 34 -2.75 13.48 -3.28
N PRO A 35 -1.59 12.93 -3.71
CA PRO A 35 -1.10 13.08 -5.09
C PRO A 35 -1.86 12.19 -6.10
N GLY A 36 -2.62 11.22 -5.62
CA GLY A 36 -3.46 10.30 -6.39
C GLY A 36 -4.07 9.25 -5.48
N PHE A 37 -5.12 8.57 -5.94
CA PHE A 37 -5.74 7.45 -5.24
C PHE A 37 -6.49 6.51 -6.19
N TYR A 38 -6.66 5.26 -5.77
CA TYR A 38 -7.56 4.29 -6.36
C TYR A 38 -8.91 4.30 -5.63
N SER A 39 -9.99 4.61 -6.37
CA SER A 39 -11.35 4.45 -5.87
C SER A 39 -11.78 2.99 -5.95
N VAL A 40 -11.91 2.32 -4.80
CA VAL A 40 -12.52 0.99 -4.71
C VAL A 40 -13.98 1.03 -5.18
N ARG A 41 -14.70 2.14 -4.96
CA ARG A 41 -16.12 2.27 -5.34
C ARG A 41 -16.32 2.40 -6.85
N ASP A 42 -15.41 3.09 -7.52
CA ASP A 42 -15.56 3.42 -8.95
C ASP A 42 -14.63 2.56 -9.84
N ASN A 43 -13.73 1.76 -9.25
CA ASN A 43 -12.66 1.01 -9.94
C ASN A 43 -11.86 1.93 -10.87
N LEU A 44 -11.36 3.02 -10.30
CA LEU A 44 -10.75 4.11 -11.04
C LEU A 44 -9.52 4.62 -10.31
N VAL A 45 -8.40 4.76 -11.02
CA VAL A 45 -7.23 5.47 -10.51
C VAL A 45 -7.33 6.93 -10.92
N LEU A 46 -7.15 7.84 -9.97
CA LEU A 46 -7.07 9.28 -10.19
C LEU A 46 -5.67 9.75 -9.82
N VAL A 47 -4.99 10.45 -10.73
CA VAL A 47 -3.64 10.99 -10.50
C VAL A 47 -3.51 12.38 -11.11
N VAL A 48 -2.69 13.24 -10.51
CA VAL A 48 -2.30 14.52 -11.14
C VAL A 48 -1.16 14.26 -12.13
N ASP A 49 -1.03 15.07 -13.19
CA ASP A 49 0.16 15.08 -14.06
C ASP A 49 1.43 15.27 -13.21
N LEU A 50 2.15 14.16 -13.06
CA LEU A 50 3.33 14.07 -12.22
C LEU A 50 4.49 14.91 -12.76
N THR A 51 4.53 15.19 -14.06
CA THR A 51 5.60 16.01 -14.63
C THR A 51 5.45 17.48 -14.23
N GLY A 52 4.21 17.95 -14.04
CA GLY A 52 3.89 19.36 -13.83
C GLY A 52 4.44 20.28 -14.92
N ASP A 53 4.84 19.74 -16.08
CA ASP A 53 5.53 20.46 -17.13
C ASP A 53 4.97 20.06 -18.50
N ARG A 54 4.02 20.88 -18.95
CA ARG A 54 3.28 20.69 -20.19
C ARG A 54 4.11 20.94 -21.44
N SER A 55 5.34 21.44 -21.31
CA SER A 55 6.26 21.66 -22.42
C SER A 55 6.97 20.37 -22.84
N LEU A 56 7.00 19.36 -21.95
CA LEU A 56 7.61 18.07 -22.25
C LEU A 56 6.78 17.34 -23.31
N ARG A 57 7.43 17.04 -24.44
CA ARG A 57 6.87 16.29 -25.56
C ARG A 57 7.58 14.97 -25.83
N ASP A 58 8.80 14.84 -25.30
CA ASP A 58 9.67 13.70 -25.50
C ASP A 58 9.65 12.75 -24.29
N VAL A 59 9.58 11.45 -24.56
CA VAL A 59 9.50 10.40 -23.53
C VAL A 59 10.77 10.37 -22.67
N SER A 60 11.94 10.62 -23.24
CA SER A 60 13.19 10.67 -22.47
C SER A 60 13.22 11.86 -21.51
N ALA A 61 12.74 13.02 -21.97
CA ALA A 61 12.61 14.21 -21.12
C ALA A 61 11.60 14.01 -19.97
N VAL A 62 10.43 13.40 -20.25
CA VAL A 62 9.44 13.02 -19.23
C VAL A 62 10.04 12.04 -18.23
N ARG A 63 10.69 10.98 -18.72
CA ARG A 63 11.37 9.99 -17.86
C ARG A 63 12.39 10.66 -16.95
N LYS A 64 13.25 11.54 -17.49
CA LYS A 64 14.25 12.26 -16.70
C LYS A 64 13.59 13.10 -15.60
N LYS A 65 12.53 13.84 -15.94
CA LYS A 65 11.78 14.64 -14.98
C LYS A 65 11.16 13.81 -13.85
N LEU A 66 10.61 12.64 -14.19
CA LEU A 66 10.01 11.72 -13.21
C LEU A 66 11.06 10.99 -12.37
N ALA A 67 12.27 10.76 -12.90
CA ALA A 67 13.38 10.19 -12.14
C ALA A 67 13.78 11.09 -10.95
N ASP A 68 13.69 12.41 -11.12
CA ASP A 68 13.90 13.40 -10.04
C ASP A 68 12.72 13.48 -9.06
N ARG A 69 11.65 12.69 -9.27
CA ARG A 69 10.42 12.68 -8.47
C ARG A 69 10.00 11.26 -8.06
N PRO A 70 10.85 10.52 -7.33
CA PRO A 70 10.62 9.11 -7.01
C PRO A 70 9.32 8.86 -6.24
N LEU A 71 8.88 9.79 -5.39
CA LEU A 71 7.63 9.65 -4.63
C LEU A 71 6.39 9.62 -5.54
N GLN A 72 6.40 10.38 -6.63
CA GLN A 72 5.29 10.41 -7.58
C GLN A 72 5.20 9.12 -8.39
N VAL A 73 6.37 8.58 -8.78
CA VAL A 73 6.44 7.25 -9.41
C VAL A 73 5.92 6.18 -8.44
N ALA A 74 6.32 6.26 -7.17
CA ALA A 74 5.84 5.35 -6.13
C ALA A 74 4.32 5.41 -5.99
N THR A 75 3.71 6.60 -5.96
CA THR A 75 2.23 6.76 -5.95
C THR A 75 1.56 6.04 -7.13
N VAL A 76 2.05 6.21 -8.36
CA VAL A 76 1.43 5.52 -9.51
C VAL A 76 1.51 4.00 -9.39
N VAL A 77 2.66 3.48 -8.94
CA VAL A 77 2.81 2.04 -8.72
C VAL A 77 1.89 1.57 -7.59
N HIS A 78 1.79 2.34 -6.51
CA HIS A 78 0.92 2.09 -5.37
C HIS A 78 -0.55 1.96 -5.80
N GLU A 79 -1.09 2.95 -6.51
CA GLU A 79 -2.48 2.92 -6.98
C GLU A 79 -2.73 1.83 -8.03
N ALA A 80 -1.75 1.56 -8.89
CA ALA A 80 -1.83 0.47 -9.85
C ALA A 80 -1.90 -0.90 -9.14
N VAL A 81 -1.21 -1.09 -8.02
CA VAL A 81 -1.26 -2.32 -7.23
C VAL A 81 -2.63 -2.51 -6.60
N HIS A 82 -3.26 -1.46 -6.06
CA HIS A 82 -4.66 -1.55 -5.63
C HIS A 82 -5.56 -1.98 -6.78
N GLN A 83 -5.52 -1.27 -7.91
CA GLN A 83 -6.38 -1.57 -9.05
C GLN A 83 -6.20 -3.01 -9.57
N LEU A 84 -4.95 -3.46 -9.74
CA LEU A 84 -4.64 -4.82 -10.17
C LEU A 84 -5.07 -5.87 -9.13
N SER A 85 -4.92 -5.58 -7.84
CA SER A 85 -5.33 -6.49 -6.77
C SER A 85 -6.85 -6.70 -6.79
N PHE A 86 -7.62 -5.63 -6.95
CA PHE A 86 -9.08 -5.72 -7.03
C PHE A 86 -9.60 -6.31 -8.35
N ASN A 87 -8.91 -6.06 -9.46
CA ASN A 87 -9.35 -6.55 -10.77
C ASN A 87 -8.91 -7.98 -11.08
N SER A 88 -7.84 -8.45 -10.45
CA SER A 88 -7.44 -9.87 -10.52
C SER A 88 -8.26 -10.77 -9.58
N GLY A 89 -8.96 -10.19 -8.61
CA GLY A 89 -9.64 -10.91 -7.54
C GLY A 89 -8.71 -11.32 -6.40
N LEU A 90 -7.49 -10.80 -6.35
CA LEU A 90 -6.62 -10.94 -5.17
C LEU A 90 -7.29 -10.31 -3.95
N GLN A 91 -7.84 -9.12 -4.12
CA GLN A 91 -8.75 -8.47 -3.18
C GLN A 91 -10.16 -8.39 -3.79
N GLN A 92 -11.18 -8.60 -2.97
CA GLN A 92 -12.56 -8.47 -3.42
C GLN A 92 -13.08 -7.07 -3.08
N ARG A 93 -13.59 -6.34 -4.09
CA ARG A 93 -14.16 -5.00 -3.88
C ARG A 93 -15.33 -5.08 -2.89
N PHE A 94 -15.38 -4.11 -1.98
CA PHE A 94 -16.37 -4.00 -0.89
C PHE A 94 -16.36 -5.10 0.17
N ALA A 95 -15.45 -6.08 0.09
CA ALA A 95 -15.19 -6.98 1.21
C ALA A 95 -14.28 -6.28 2.23
N ASP A 96 -14.41 -6.66 3.49
CA ASP A 96 -13.73 -6.01 4.61
C ASP A 96 -12.28 -6.50 4.78
N PHE A 97 -11.44 -6.18 3.78
CA PHE A 97 -10.00 -6.45 3.82
C PHE A 97 -9.32 -5.52 4.85
N PRO A 98 -8.46 -6.04 5.74
CA PRO A 98 -7.71 -5.20 6.67
C PRO A 98 -6.84 -4.19 5.93
N VAL A 99 -6.83 -2.94 6.39
CA VAL A 99 -6.10 -1.85 5.69
C VAL A 99 -4.60 -2.14 5.64
N TRP A 100 -4.02 -2.67 6.72
CA TRP A 100 -2.60 -3.06 6.75
C TRP A 100 -2.22 -4.03 5.62
N TYR A 101 -3.13 -4.93 5.23
CA TYR A 101 -2.89 -5.91 4.17
C TYR A 101 -2.92 -5.23 2.80
N SER A 102 -3.96 -4.42 2.55
CA SER A 102 -4.13 -3.71 1.27
C SER A 102 -3.00 -2.71 1.05
N GLU A 103 -2.77 -1.83 2.02
CA GLU A 103 -1.72 -0.81 1.98
C GLU A 103 -0.34 -1.46 1.99
N GLY A 104 -0.08 -2.38 2.92
CA GLY A 104 1.22 -3.05 3.00
C GLY A 104 1.61 -3.79 1.71
N LEU A 105 0.63 -4.34 0.99
CA LEU A 105 0.86 -4.92 -0.34
C LEU A 105 1.25 -3.85 -1.35
N SER A 106 0.54 -2.74 -1.44
CA SER A 106 0.90 -1.60 -2.31
C SER A 106 2.29 -1.05 -1.98
N LEU A 107 2.58 -0.83 -0.68
CA LEU A 107 3.88 -0.37 -0.18
C LEU A 107 5.03 -1.35 -0.49
N TYR A 108 4.76 -2.66 -0.57
CA TYR A 108 5.78 -3.65 -0.95
C TYR A 108 6.19 -3.53 -2.42
N PHE A 109 5.26 -3.10 -3.29
CA PHE A 109 5.46 -2.97 -4.73
C PHE A 109 5.93 -1.58 -5.16
N GLU A 110 5.58 -0.53 -4.41
CA GLU A 110 5.78 0.87 -4.79
C GLU A 110 7.23 1.34 -5.01
N PRO A 111 8.29 0.79 -4.38
CA PRO A 111 9.61 1.41 -4.45
C PRO A 111 10.09 1.59 -5.91
N PRO A 112 10.44 2.82 -6.32
CA PRO A 112 10.88 3.08 -7.68
C PRO A 112 12.29 2.53 -7.94
N ALA A 113 12.64 2.42 -9.21
CA ALA A 113 13.94 1.96 -9.68
C ALA A 113 14.48 2.90 -10.77
N GLU A 114 15.30 3.87 -10.38
CA GLU A 114 15.82 4.94 -11.27
C GLU A 114 16.54 4.40 -12.52
N ARG A 115 17.25 3.27 -12.38
CA ARG A 115 17.97 2.63 -13.49
C ARG A 115 17.05 1.92 -14.50
N SER A 116 15.77 1.77 -14.18
CA SER A 116 14.80 1.18 -15.11
C SER A 116 14.35 2.19 -16.16
N ALA A 117 14.03 1.70 -17.37
CA ALA A 117 13.46 2.51 -18.43
C ALA A 117 12.11 3.11 -18.03
N VAL A 118 11.32 2.36 -17.26
CA VAL A 118 9.97 2.77 -16.78
C VAL A 118 9.97 3.20 -15.31
N LEU A 119 11.14 3.47 -14.72
CA LEU A 119 11.32 3.91 -13.33
C LEU A 119 10.78 2.96 -12.25
N TRP A 120 10.45 1.72 -12.64
CA TRP A 120 10.08 0.62 -11.77
C TRP A 120 10.68 -0.69 -12.32
N SER A 121 11.01 -1.65 -11.46
CA SER A 121 11.66 -2.90 -11.90
C SER A 121 10.99 -4.16 -11.37
N ARG A 122 10.94 -4.32 -10.04
CA ARG A 122 10.41 -5.50 -9.37
C ARG A 122 9.95 -5.14 -7.96
N PRO A 123 8.98 -5.88 -7.40
CA PRO A 123 8.54 -5.64 -6.04
C PRO A 123 9.58 -6.09 -5.00
N GLY A 124 9.35 -5.68 -3.76
CA GLY A 124 10.12 -6.12 -2.60
C GLY A 124 11.53 -5.54 -2.49
N GLN A 125 11.79 -4.39 -3.13
CA GLN A 125 12.93 -3.56 -2.76
C GLN A 125 12.69 -2.98 -1.36
N VAL A 126 13.77 -2.70 -0.65
CA VAL A 126 13.68 -2.03 0.67
C VAL A 126 13.25 -0.59 0.42
N SER A 127 12.09 -0.19 0.99
CA SER A 127 11.53 1.14 0.74
C SER A 127 12.44 2.23 1.30
N PRO A 128 12.91 3.20 0.49
CA PRO A 128 13.68 4.34 0.98
C PRO A 128 12.85 5.28 1.87
N ARG A 129 11.53 5.12 1.90
CA ARG A 129 10.59 5.91 2.69
C ARG A 129 10.17 5.17 3.97
N HIS A 130 9.64 3.96 3.84
CA HIS A 130 9.02 3.26 4.97
C HIS A 130 10.03 2.54 5.86
N HIS A 131 11.18 2.12 5.32
CA HIS A 131 12.24 1.49 6.11
C HIS A 131 12.85 2.42 7.16
N PRO A 132 13.35 3.64 6.82
CA PRO A 132 13.91 4.53 7.82
C PRO A 132 12.86 4.96 8.85
N GLU A 133 11.62 5.18 8.44
CA GLU A 133 10.52 5.50 9.36
C GLU A 133 10.24 4.36 10.34
N PHE A 134 10.14 3.11 9.86
CA PHE A 134 9.99 1.95 10.73
C PHE A 134 11.13 1.87 11.76
N VAL A 135 12.38 1.98 11.29
CA VAL A 135 13.56 1.90 12.17
C VAL A 135 13.60 3.04 13.19
N ARG A 136 13.20 4.25 12.80
CA ARG A 136 13.14 5.44 13.66
C ARG A 136 12.06 5.32 14.73
N LEU A 137 10.91 4.76 14.38
CA LEU A 137 9.73 4.71 15.23
C LEU A 137 9.76 3.56 16.24
N VAL A 138 10.36 2.42 15.88
CA VAL A 138 10.52 1.30 16.81
C VAL A 138 11.52 1.65 17.91
N ARG A 139 11.02 1.86 19.11
CA ARG A 139 11.78 2.09 20.34
C ARG A 139 11.78 0.83 21.19
N ASP A 140 12.92 0.46 21.76
CA ASP A 140 13.03 -0.67 22.70
C ASP A 140 12.37 -1.97 22.21
N GLU A 141 12.56 -2.30 20.92
CA GLU A 141 11.96 -3.48 20.26
C GLU A 141 10.41 -3.51 20.33
N THR A 142 9.78 -2.33 20.44
CA THR A 142 8.33 -2.17 20.51
C THR A 142 7.81 -1.37 19.31
N LEU A 143 6.73 -1.86 18.71
CA LEU A 143 6.03 -1.18 17.62
C LEU A 143 5.12 -0.08 18.19
N PRO A 144 5.14 1.15 17.63
CA PRO A 144 4.18 2.19 17.98
C PRO A 144 2.71 1.76 17.85
N VAL A 145 2.38 1.00 16.80
CA VAL A 145 1.08 0.33 16.66
C VAL A 145 1.28 -1.15 16.97
N PRO A 146 0.85 -1.67 18.13
CA PRO A 146 1.02 -3.09 18.43
C PRO A 146 0.42 -3.95 17.31
N LEU A 147 1.09 -5.02 16.88
CA LEU A 147 0.54 -5.89 15.82
C LEU A 147 -0.84 -6.44 16.18
N SER A 148 -1.13 -6.68 17.47
CA SER A 148 -2.46 -7.08 17.92
C SER A 148 -3.55 -6.06 17.61
N ASP A 149 -3.21 -4.76 17.57
CA ASP A 149 -4.12 -3.68 17.21
C ASP A 149 -4.16 -3.48 15.68
N LEU A 150 -2.99 -3.43 15.02
CA LEU A 150 -2.85 -3.26 13.57
C LEU A 150 -3.63 -4.32 12.78
N LEU A 151 -3.67 -5.56 13.28
CA LEU A 151 -4.36 -6.68 12.61
C LEU A 151 -5.89 -6.61 12.71
N VAL A 152 -6.43 -5.91 13.72
CA VAL A 152 -7.86 -6.00 14.08
C VAL A 152 -8.61 -4.69 13.90
N ASN A 153 -7.92 -3.55 13.94
CA ASN A 153 -8.48 -2.22 13.84
C ASN A 153 -7.77 -1.38 12.77
N ASP A 154 -8.53 -0.58 12.03
CA ASP A 154 -7.99 0.30 10.99
C ASP A 154 -7.83 1.77 11.48
N ASN A 155 -8.12 2.04 12.76
CA ASN A 155 -8.12 3.41 13.34
C ASN A 155 -6.77 4.12 13.23
N ALA A 156 -5.66 3.37 13.31
CA ALA A 156 -4.32 3.94 13.21
C ALA A 156 -4.07 4.63 11.85
N PHE A 157 -4.75 4.20 10.79
CA PHE A 157 -4.66 4.82 9.46
C PHE A 157 -5.48 6.11 9.33
N GLN A 158 -6.43 6.34 10.23
CA GLN A 158 -7.31 7.53 10.25
C GLN A 158 -6.75 8.67 11.12
N SER A 159 -5.75 8.38 11.95
CA SER A 159 -5.10 9.36 12.83
C SER A 159 -3.84 9.91 12.18
N ALA A 160 -3.75 11.23 12.01
CA ALA A 160 -2.56 11.88 11.45
C ALA A 160 -1.27 11.53 12.21
N ASP A 161 -1.37 11.37 13.53
CA ASP A 161 -0.23 11.06 14.40
C ASP A 161 0.24 9.61 14.26
N ALA A 162 -0.69 8.67 14.05
CA ALA A 162 -0.41 7.24 14.00
C ALA A 162 -0.22 6.70 12.58
N ALA A 163 -0.75 7.38 11.56
CA ALA A 163 -0.78 6.88 10.18
C ALA A 163 0.64 6.58 9.65
N VAL A 164 1.61 7.47 9.91
CA VAL A 164 3.00 7.25 9.48
C VAL A 164 3.55 5.93 10.02
N ALA A 165 3.27 5.62 11.30
CA ALA A 165 3.66 4.35 11.91
C ALA A 165 2.89 3.19 11.28
N ALA A 166 1.56 3.29 11.15
CA ALA A 166 0.71 2.25 10.58
C ALA A 166 1.16 1.84 9.16
N TYR A 167 1.47 2.80 8.28
CA TYR A 167 2.00 2.51 6.94
C TYR A 167 3.41 1.89 7.00
N ALA A 168 4.33 2.44 7.80
CA ALA A 168 5.68 1.90 7.92
C ALA A 168 5.69 0.46 8.46
N GLU A 169 4.85 0.16 9.45
CA GLU A 169 4.70 -1.16 10.03
C GLU A 169 4.00 -2.14 9.08
N SER A 170 2.99 -1.69 8.33
CA SER A 170 2.33 -2.50 7.29
C SER A 170 3.30 -2.91 6.19
N TRP A 171 4.14 -1.97 5.72
CA TRP A 171 5.24 -2.29 4.80
C TRP A 171 6.19 -3.32 5.40
N GLY A 172 6.60 -3.14 6.65
CA GLY A 172 7.50 -4.07 7.35
C GLY A 172 6.90 -5.46 7.47
N LEU A 173 5.65 -5.56 7.90
CA LEU A 173 4.90 -6.79 8.10
C LEU A 173 4.72 -7.55 6.78
N VAL A 174 4.21 -6.90 5.73
CA VAL A 174 4.05 -7.55 4.41
C VAL A 174 5.40 -7.96 3.84
N SER A 175 6.43 -7.10 3.94
CA SER A 175 7.78 -7.43 3.49
C SER A 175 8.34 -8.67 4.19
N TYR A 176 8.11 -8.80 5.50
CA TYR A 176 8.53 -9.95 6.29
C TYR A 176 7.76 -11.20 5.86
N LEU A 177 6.42 -11.13 5.83
CA LEU A 177 5.56 -12.28 5.52
C LEU A 177 5.85 -12.83 4.11
N VAL A 178 5.94 -11.96 3.10
CA VAL A 178 6.28 -12.38 1.73
C VAL A 178 7.66 -13.04 1.65
N LYS A 179 8.64 -12.59 2.45
CA LYS A 179 10.02 -13.11 2.39
C LYS A 179 10.28 -14.31 3.30
N LYS A 180 9.57 -14.43 4.42
CA LYS A 180 9.87 -15.42 5.47
C LYS A 180 8.77 -16.46 5.65
N LYS A 181 7.53 -16.13 5.27
CA LYS A 181 6.36 -16.98 5.43
C LYS A 181 5.45 -16.92 4.17
N PRO A 182 5.98 -17.15 2.96
CA PRO A 182 5.22 -16.91 1.72
C PRO A 182 4.02 -17.84 1.57
N LEU A 183 4.10 -19.08 2.05
CA LEU A 183 3.00 -20.05 1.96
C LEU A 183 1.86 -19.68 2.93
N GLU A 184 2.21 -19.25 4.13
CA GLU A 184 1.31 -18.79 5.17
C GLU A 184 0.66 -17.45 4.79
N PHE A 185 1.43 -16.53 4.19
CA PHE A 185 0.87 -15.28 3.68
C PHE A 185 -0.12 -15.53 2.52
N ALA A 186 0.19 -16.48 1.63
CA ALA A 186 -0.75 -16.91 0.59
C ALA A 186 -1.99 -17.59 1.18
N GLU A 187 -1.85 -18.35 2.27
CA GLU A 187 -3.00 -18.92 2.99
C GLU A 187 -3.87 -17.84 3.64
N TYR A 188 -3.26 -16.83 4.25
CA TYR A 188 -3.98 -15.69 4.79
C TYR A 188 -4.75 -14.94 3.69
N ALA A 189 -4.11 -14.69 2.53
CA ALA A 189 -4.76 -14.09 1.38
C ALA A 189 -5.97 -14.93 0.88
N ARG A 190 -5.83 -16.27 0.81
CA ARG A 190 -6.94 -17.17 0.44
C ARG A 190 -8.10 -17.11 1.42
N ARG A 191 -7.83 -16.90 2.72
CA ARG A 191 -8.87 -16.72 3.74
C ARG A 191 -9.58 -15.38 3.56
N LEU A 192 -8.83 -14.30 3.34
CA LEU A 192 -9.40 -12.98 3.05
C LEU A 192 -10.24 -12.98 1.76
N GLN A 193 -9.86 -13.76 0.74
CA GLN A 193 -10.64 -13.92 -0.49
C GLN A 193 -12.02 -14.58 -0.29
N ARG A 194 -12.28 -15.19 0.87
CA ARG A 194 -13.59 -15.75 1.21
C ARG A 194 -14.52 -14.73 1.87
N LEU A 195 -14.01 -13.55 2.25
CA LEU A 195 -14.81 -12.48 2.81
C LEU A 195 -15.87 -12.03 1.82
N GLN A 196 -17.08 -11.83 2.32
CA GLN A 196 -18.19 -11.41 1.47
C GLN A 196 -18.25 -9.88 1.38
N PRO A 197 -18.60 -9.33 0.21
CA PRO A 197 -18.85 -7.90 0.06
C PRO A 197 -19.91 -7.41 1.03
N LEU A 198 -19.73 -6.18 1.54
CA LEU A 198 -20.68 -5.48 2.42
C LEU A 198 -20.96 -6.22 3.73
N GLN A 199 -20.07 -7.14 4.13
CA GLN A 199 -20.11 -7.80 5.43
C GLN A 199 -18.90 -7.36 6.25
N ALA A 200 -19.17 -6.73 7.39
CA ALA A 200 -18.13 -6.36 8.35
C ALA A 200 -17.56 -7.61 9.02
N VAL A 201 -16.24 -7.62 9.24
CA VAL A 201 -15.54 -8.68 9.94
C VAL A 201 -15.11 -8.16 11.30
N THR A 202 -15.42 -8.89 12.37
CA THR A 202 -15.02 -8.48 13.71
C THR A 202 -13.50 -8.54 13.87
N GLY A 203 -12.93 -7.69 14.72
CA GLY A 203 -11.51 -7.75 15.05
C GLY A 203 -11.05 -9.13 15.54
N SER A 204 -11.87 -9.82 16.33
CA SER A 204 -11.61 -11.20 16.76
C SER A 204 -11.52 -12.18 15.58
N ALA A 205 -12.40 -12.07 14.58
CA ALA A 205 -12.36 -12.89 13.39
C ALA A 205 -11.14 -12.56 12.52
N ARG A 206 -10.76 -11.28 12.38
CA ARG A 206 -9.53 -10.86 11.68
C ARG A 206 -8.29 -11.49 12.34
N GLN A 207 -8.19 -11.41 13.67
CA GLN A 207 -7.08 -12.00 14.44
C GLN A 207 -7.05 -13.53 14.34
N GLN A 208 -8.22 -14.18 14.39
CA GLN A 208 -8.32 -15.63 14.26
C GLN A 208 -7.84 -16.07 12.86
N MET A 209 -8.33 -15.46 11.79
CA MET A 209 -7.90 -15.75 10.43
C MET A 209 -6.38 -15.59 10.26
N PHE A 210 -5.80 -14.55 10.87
CA PHE A 210 -4.37 -14.32 10.83
C PHE A 210 -3.59 -15.41 11.58
N THR A 211 -3.93 -15.65 12.84
CA THR A 211 -3.24 -16.65 13.69
C THR A 211 -3.33 -18.05 13.06
N GLU A 212 -4.49 -18.44 12.54
CA GLU A 212 -4.68 -19.75 11.89
C GLU A 212 -3.88 -19.89 10.59
N ALA A 213 -3.65 -18.79 9.85
CA ALA A 213 -2.88 -18.82 8.61
C ALA A 213 -1.37 -18.74 8.85
N ILE A 214 -0.94 -17.89 9.77
CA ILE A 214 0.48 -17.58 10.04
C ILE A 214 1.11 -18.58 11.02
N GLY A 215 0.30 -19.19 11.89
CA GLY A 215 0.74 -20.19 12.86
C GLY A 215 1.51 -19.63 14.06
N GLU A 216 1.48 -18.31 14.25
CA GLU A 216 2.17 -17.61 15.35
C GLU A 216 1.27 -16.47 15.87
N THR A 217 1.45 -16.12 17.14
CA THR A 217 0.78 -14.97 17.74
C THR A 217 1.39 -13.64 17.27
N PRO A 218 0.64 -12.52 17.33
CA PRO A 218 1.19 -11.20 16.98
C PRO A 218 2.43 -10.81 17.79
N ALA A 219 2.54 -11.25 19.05
CA ALA A 219 3.68 -10.98 19.92
C ALA A 219 4.94 -11.74 19.45
N GLU A 220 4.81 -13.04 19.17
CA GLU A 220 5.91 -13.86 18.64
C GLU A 220 6.40 -13.34 17.29
N LEU A 221 5.47 -12.93 16.42
CA LEU A 221 5.80 -12.37 15.12
C LEU A 221 6.56 -11.04 15.24
N SER A 222 6.11 -10.15 16.14
CA SER A 222 6.78 -8.86 16.41
C SER A 222 8.26 -9.05 16.78
N GLY A 223 8.55 -10.02 17.66
CA GLY A 223 9.91 -10.33 18.10
C GLY A 223 10.84 -10.81 16.98
N ARG A 224 10.30 -11.32 15.87
CA ARG A 224 11.08 -11.73 14.68
C ARG A 224 11.09 -10.68 13.58
N LEU A 225 9.98 -9.96 13.43
CA LEU A 225 9.77 -8.90 12.45
C LEU A 225 10.78 -7.78 12.67
N ILE A 226 10.84 -7.24 13.90
CA ILE A 226 11.61 -6.02 14.18
C ILE A 226 13.11 -6.22 13.93
N PRO A 227 13.79 -7.26 14.46
CA PRO A 227 15.20 -7.47 14.19
C PRO A 227 15.48 -7.81 12.72
N TRP A 228 14.50 -8.35 11.98
CA TRP A 228 14.63 -8.58 10.55
C TRP A 228 14.60 -7.26 9.78
N VAL A 229 13.62 -6.38 10.01
CA VAL A 229 13.50 -5.09 9.31
C VAL A 229 14.72 -4.20 9.59
N ARG A 230 15.22 -4.15 10.84
CA ARG A 230 16.43 -3.39 11.22
C ARG A 230 17.69 -3.79 10.45
N ARG A 231 17.78 -5.05 9.99
CA ARG A 231 18.92 -5.57 9.22
C ARG A 231 18.84 -5.29 7.73
N LEU A 232 17.67 -4.88 7.22
CA LEU A 232 17.53 -4.51 5.81
C LEU A 232 18.36 -3.27 5.48
N ARG A 233 18.69 -3.12 4.20
CA ARG A 233 19.45 -1.99 3.66
C ARG A 233 18.76 -1.50 2.40
N VAL A 234 18.50 -0.20 2.34
CA VAL A 234 18.09 0.46 1.11
C VAL A 234 19.24 0.35 0.11
N ALA A 235 18.95 -0.13 -1.09
CA ALA A 235 19.95 -0.22 -2.16
C ALA A 235 20.41 1.19 -2.54
N ARG A 236 21.73 1.37 -2.73
CA ARG A 236 22.33 2.61 -3.22
C ARG A 236 22.27 2.70 -4.74
#